data_AF-A0A7X8NAD3-F1
#
_entry.id   AF-A0A7X8NAD3-F1
#
_cell.length_a   1.000
_cell.length_b   1.000
_cell.length_c   1.000
_cell.angle_alpha   90.00
_cell.angle_beta   90.00
_cell.angle_gamma   90.00
#
_symmetry.space_group_name_H-M   'P 1'
#
loop_
_entity.id
_entity.type
_entity.pdbx_description
1 polymer ?
#
loop_
_entity_poly.entity_id
_entity_poly.type
_entity_poly.pdbx_seq_one_letter_code
_entity_poly.pdbx_strand_id
1 'polypeptide(L)'
;MRKIILLLVAISFLSCEKNDTNDSLPDVNVDITVNLNLPQYIDLQTPSGWAYTSGGVKGIVIYNMGTGNPPYKAFDRACPNNDCNSPMTFDGSLKLKCPCDNSEYSIIDGSPQTKGNKHFAREYRVNVLNSSALNITNF
;
A
#
# COMPACT_ATOMS: atom_id res chain seq x y z
N MET A 1 40.94 26.24 -19.91
CA MET A 1 40.17 25.49 -18.90
C MET A 1 38.74 26.05 -18.81
N ARG A 2 37.89 25.76 -19.80
CA ARG A 2 36.50 26.25 -19.87
C ARG A 2 35.51 25.21 -20.42
N LYS A 3 36.01 24.03 -20.83
CA LYS A 3 35.22 22.97 -21.48
C LYS A 3 34.73 21.87 -20.52
N ILE A 4 35.13 21.90 -19.25
CA ILE A 4 34.74 20.89 -18.24
C ILE A 4 33.42 21.28 -17.53
N ILE A 5 33.04 22.56 -17.55
CA ILE A 5 31.83 23.05 -16.86
C ILE A 5 30.54 22.65 -17.61
N LEU A 6 30.64 22.36 -18.91
CA LEU A 6 29.51 21.95 -19.75
C LEU A 6 29.12 20.46 -19.59
N LEU A 7 29.95 19.64 -18.93
CA LEU A 7 29.67 18.21 -18.73
C LEU A 7 28.86 17.92 -17.46
N LEU A 8 28.80 18.87 -16.51
CA LEU A 8 28.14 18.65 -15.21
C LEU A 8 26.62 18.95 -15.23
N VAL A 9 26.12 19.63 -16.26
CA VAL A 9 24.70 20.02 -16.38
C VAL A 9 23.86 18.92 -17.05
N ALA A 10 24.48 17.92 -17.67
CA ALA A 10 23.78 16.89 -18.46
C ALA A 10 23.25 15.70 -17.63
N ILE A 11 23.53 15.62 -16.32
CA ILE A 11 23.16 14.45 -15.49
C ILE A 11 21.86 14.69 -14.69
N SER A 12 21.29 15.90 -14.72
CA SER A 12 20.18 16.28 -13.83
C SER A 12 18.77 15.86 -14.29
N PHE A 13 18.63 15.05 -15.35
CA PHE A 13 17.33 14.60 -15.86
C PHE A 13 17.11 13.09 -15.79
N LEU A 14 17.65 12.42 -14.76
CA LEU A 14 17.09 11.13 -14.33
C LEU A 14 15.73 11.40 -13.68
N SER A 15 14.73 11.67 -14.53
CA SER A 15 13.33 11.67 -14.16
C SER A 15 13.01 10.27 -13.65
N CYS A 16 12.64 10.17 -12.38
CA CYS A 16 12.12 8.95 -11.80
C CYS A 16 10.76 8.68 -12.48
N GLU A 17 10.70 7.72 -13.40
CA GLU A 17 9.43 7.20 -13.91
C GLU A 17 8.62 6.74 -12.70
N LYS A 18 7.44 7.34 -12.50
CA LYS A 18 6.44 6.75 -11.62
C LYS A 18 6.17 5.38 -12.22
N ASN A 19 6.47 4.31 -11.49
CA ASN A 19 6.05 2.97 -11.88
C ASN A 19 4.53 3.05 -12.05
N ASP A 20 4.05 3.01 -13.30
CA ASP A 20 2.64 2.94 -13.61
C ASP A 20 2.13 1.59 -13.11
N THR A 21 1.79 1.53 -11.83
CA THR A 21 0.97 0.45 -11.30
C THR A 21 -0.33 0.54 -12.07
N ASN A 22 -0.61 -0.45 -12.92
CA ASN A 22 -1.85 -0.52 -13.69
C ASN A 22 -3.02 -0.64 -12.70
N ASP A 23 -3.50 0.48 -12.20
CA ASP A 23 -4.55 0.54 -11.20
C ASP A 23 -5.88 0.75 -11.92
N SER A 24 -6.76 -0.25 -11.83
CA SER A 24 -8.08 -0.23 -12.48
C SER A 24 -9.23 0.04 -11.51
N LEU A 25 -8.90 0.28 -10.22
CA LEU A 25 -9.89 0.54 -9.20
C LEU A 25 -10.45 1.97 -9.35
N PRO A 26 -11.73 2.20 -9.00
CA PRO A 26 -12.32 3.53 -9.04
C PRO A 26 -11.65 4.45 -8.02
N ASP A 27 -11.47 5.72 -8.37
CA ASP A 27 -10.92 6.71 -7.43
C ASP A 27 -11.93 7.00 -6.31
N VAL A 28 -11.48 6.78 -5.08
CA VAL A 28 -12.22 7.05 -3.86
C VAL A 28 -11.35 7.86 -2.92
N ASN A 29 -11.94 8.90 -2.33
CA ASN A 29 -11.25 9.71 -1.34
C ASN A 29 -11.08 8.91 -0.05
N VAL A 30 -9.84 8.80 0.41
CA VAL A 30 -9.46 8.17 1.66
C VAL A 30 -8.79 9.21 2.53
N ASP A 31 -9.39 9.49 3.68
CA ASP A 31 -8.82 10.25 4.79
C ASP A 31 -9.37 9.66 6.10
N ILE A 32 -8.60 8.77 6.72
CA ILE A 32 -9.09 7.93 7.82
C ILE A 32 -8.10 7.94 8.97
N THR A 33 -8.58 8.30 10.15
CA THR A 33 -7.78 8.21 11.37
C THR A 33 -8.03 6.89 12.08
N VAL A 34 -6.94 6.18 12.38
CA VAL A 34 -6.91 4.90 13.09
C VAL A 34 -6.31 5.13 14.46
N ASN A 35 -7.08 4.84 15.52
CA ASN A 35 -6.62 4.93 16.91
C ASN A 35 -6.11 3.56 17.38
N LEU A 36 -4.80 3.41 17.53
CA LEU A 36 -4.12 2.17 17.89
C LEU A 36 -4.51 1.63 19.27
N ASN A 37 -5.11 2.46 20.13
CA ASN A 37 -5.59 2.02 21.45
C ASN A 37 -6.94 1.29 21.40
N LEU A 38 -7.63 1.28 20.26
CA LEU A 38 -8.89 0.55 20.12
C LEU A 38 -8.61 -0.96 19.99
N PRO A 39 -9.43 -1.84 20.58
CA PRO A 39 -9.21 -3.29 20.53
C PRO A 39 -9.05 -3.85 19.11
N GLN A 40 -9.79 -3.30 18.14
CA GLN A 40 -9.73 -3.71 16.73
C GLN A 40 -8.39 -3.40 16.04
N TYR A 41 -7.55 -2.56 16.64
CA TYR A 41 -6.27 -2.12 16.09
C TYR A 41 -5.08 -2.46 17.00
N ILE A 42 -5.31 -3.21 18.09
CA ILE A 42 -4.29 -3.48 19.10
C ILE A 42 -3.09 -4.24 18.50
N ASP A 43 -3.34 -5.13 17.55
CA ASP A 43 -2.31 -5.93 16.90
C ASP A 43 -1.32 -5.04 16.12
N LEU A 44 -1.77 -3.90 15.59
CA LEU A 44 -0.92 -2.94 14.88
C LEU A 44 0.16 -2.32 15.78
N GLN A 45 0.08 -2.46 17.11
CA GLN A 45 1.14 -2.01 18.01
C GLN A 45 2.36 -2.94 18.02
N THR A 46 2.24 -4.14 17.46
CA THR A 46 3.32 -5.13 17.41
C THR A 46 3.78 -5.37 15.96
N PRO A 47 5.10 -5.58 15.72
CA PRO A 47 5.59 -5.99 14.41
C PRO A 47 4.84 -7.22 13.88
N SER A 48 4.56 -7.24 12.58
CA SER A 48 3.74 -8.23 11.88
C SER A 48 2.27 -8.27 12.26
N GLY A 49 1.82 -7.42 13.18
CA GLY A 49 0.40 -7.23 13.44
C GLY A 49 -0.31 -6.52 12.30
N TRP A 50 -1.60 -6.79 12.16
CA TRP A 50 -2.41 -6.25 11.09
C TRP A 50 -3.84 -6.02 11.55
N ALA A 51 -4.56 -5.15 10.84
CA ALA A 51 -5.97 -4.92 11.10
C ALA A 51 -6.68 -4.46 9.83
N TYR A 52 -8.01 -4.63 9.83
CA TYR A 52 -8.86 -4.04 8.81
C TYR A 52 -9.48 -2.75 9.31
N THR A 53 -9.61 -1.77 8.42
CA THR A 53 -10.39 -0.55 8.65
C THR A 53 -11.35 -0.32 7.48
N SER A 54 -12.36 0.52 7.70
CA SER A 54 -13.29 0.97 6.67
C SER A 54 -12.61 1.90 5.66
N GLY A 55 -13.32 2.24 4.58
CA GLY A 55 -12.84 3.16 3.54
C GLY A 55 -12.16 2.46 2.37
N GLY A 56 -11.55 3.23 1.47
CA GLY A 56 -11.15 2.70 0.17
C GLY A 56 -12.36 2.17 -0.61
N VAL A 57 -12.11 1.28 -1.56
CA VAL A 57 -13.16 0.67 -2.39
C VAL A 57 -13.85 -0.45 -1.61
N LYS A 58 -13.11 -1.28 -0.87
CA LYS A 58 -13.68 -2.43 -0.12
C LYS A 58 -13.15 -2.61 1.31
N GLY A 59 -12.73 -1.53 1.93
CA GLY A 59 -11.97 -1.57 3.17
C GLY A 59 -10.48 -1.57 2.89
N ILE A 60 -9.72 -1.34 3.94
CA ILE A 60 -8.26 -1.21 3.90
C ILE A 60 -7.68 -2.22 4.87
N VAL A 61 -6.61 -2.89 4.46
CA VAL A 61 -5.75 -3.68 5.34
C VAL A 61 -4.54 -2.84 5.73
N ILE A 62 -4.23 -2.82 7.02
CA ILE A 62 -3.06 -2.15 7.56
C ILE A 62 -2.14 -3.23 8.12
N TYR A 63 -0.86 -3.16 7.81
CA TYR A 63 0.16 -4.09 8.27
C TYR A 63 1.32 -3.32 8.91
N ASN A 64 1.70 -3.71 10.13
CA ASN A 64 2.89 -3.20 10.78
C ASN A 64 4.11 -4.03 10.32
N MET A 65 4.96 -3.43 9.49
CA MET A 65 6.19 -4.08 9.01
C MET A 65 7.24 -4.24 10.12
N GLY A 66 7.13 -3.50 11.22
CA GLY A 66 8.12 -3.43 12.30
C GLY A 66 9.38 -2.63 11.95
N THR A 67 9.64 -2.42 10.65
CA THR A 67 10.78 -1.67 10.11
C THR A 67 10.35 -0.65 9.07
N GLY A 68 11.11 0.43 8.91
CA GLY A 68 10.81 1.51 7.96
C GLY A 68 10.30 2.79 8.65
N ASN A 69 10.09 3.85 7.86
CA ASN A 69 9.57 5.13 8.35
C ASN A 69 8.51 5.71 7.38
N PRO A 70 7.21 5.57 7.66
CA PRO A 70 6.64 4.88 8.82
C PRO A 70 6.72 3.34 8.67
N PRO A 71 6.71 2.57 9.78
CA PRO A 71 6.81 1.11 9.75
C PRO A 71 5.48 0.43 9.40
N TYR A 72 4.61 1.09 8.63
CA TYR A 72 3.27 0.63 8.31
C TYR A 72 3.05 0.63 6.80
N LYS A 73 2.29 -0.35 6.33
CA LYS A 73 1.75 -0.43 4.98
C LYS A 73 0.23 -0.51 5.02
N ALA A 74 -0.42 0.11 4.06
CA ALA A 74 -1.87 0.07 3.93
C ALA A 74 -2.26 -0.20 2.47
N PHE A 75 -3.18 -1.12 2.24
CA PHE A 75 -3.66 -1.47 0.90
C PHE A 75 -5.18 -1.55 0.85
N ASP A 76 -5.76 -1.19 -0.30
CA ASP A 76 -7.16 -1.46 -0.58
C ASP A 76 -7.38 -2.98 -0.58
N ARG A 77 -8.54 -3.40 -0.09
CA ARG A 77 -8.99 -4.78 -0.16
C ARG A 77 -9.74 -5.07 -1.45
N ALA A 78 -9.90 -4.14 -2.38
CA ALA A 78 -10.43 -4.45 -3.69
C ALA A 78 -9.37 -5.15 -4.55
N CYS A 79 -9.81 -6.16 -5.30
CA CYS A 79 -8.95 -6.84 -6.26
C CYS A 79 -8.48 -5.84 -7.34
N PRO A 80 -7.17 -5.75 -7.66
CA PRO A 80 -6.64 -4.80 -8.63
C PRO A 80 -7.25 -4.86 -10.04
N ASN A 81 -7.87 -5.98 -10.42
CA ASN A 81 -8.61 -6.13 -11.68
C ASN A 81 -10.05 -5.57 -11.64
N ASN A 82 -10.52 -5.13 -10.47
CA ASN A 82 -11.87 -4.61 -10.20
C ASN A 82 -13.02 -5.52 -10.68
N ASP A 83 -12.81 -6.83 -10.71
CA ASP A 83 -13.72 -7.85 -11.25
C ASP A 83 -14.46 -8.63 -10.16
N CYS A 84 -14.03 -8.46 -8.91
CA CYS A 84 -14.54 -9.21 -7.78
C CYS A 84 -15.53 -8.38 -6.97
N ASN A 85 -16.56 -9.00 -6.37
CA ASN A 85 -17.50 -8.34 -5.44
C ASN A 85 -17.06 -8.44 -3.97
N SER A 86 -16.28 -9.44 -3.62
CA SER A 86 -15.76 -9.63 -2.26
C SER A 86 -14.42 -8.90 -2.05
N PRO A 87 -14.10 -8.48 -0.82
CA PRO A 87 -12.78 -7.96 -0.49
C PRO A 87 -11.72 -9.07 -0.46
N MET A 88 -10.48 -8.71 -0.80
CA MET A 88 -9.28 -9.47 -0.52
C MET A 88 -9.18 -9.82 0.95
N THR A 89 -8.53 -10.94 1.19
CA THR A 89 -8.28 -11.48 2.51
C THR A 89 -6.78 -11.55 2.75
N PHE A 90 -6.38 -11.18 3.96
CA PHE A 90 -5.05 -11.40 4.51
C PHE A 90 -5.17 -12.48 5.58
N ASP A 91 -4.35 -13.51 5.47
CA ASP A 91 -4.33 -14.66 6.39
C ASP A 91 -3.23 -14.57 7.46
N GLY A 92 -2.51 -13.43 7.52
CA GLY A 92 -1.35 -13.26 8.40
C GLY A 92 -0.04 -13.82 7.83
N SER A 93 -0.03 -14.25 6.57
CA SER A 93 1.19 -14.58 5.84
C SER A 93 1.89 -13.31 5.32
N LEU A 94 2.41 -13.35 4.09
CA LEU A 94 2.94 -12.19 3.37
C LEU A 94 2.11 -11.83 2.14
N LYS A 95 0.91 -12.42 2.01
CA LYS A 95 0.11 -12.35 0.80
C LYS A 95 -1.33 -11.94 1.05
N LEU A 96 -1.79 -10.97 0.26
CA LEU A 96 -3.20 -10.66 0.06
C LEU A 96 -3.75 -11.54 -1.05
N LYS A 97 -4.91 -12.15 -0.81
CA LYS A 97 -5.54 -13.06 -1.77
C LYS A 97 -6.86 -12.52 -2.27
N CYS A 98 -7.00 -12.45 -3.59
CA CYS A 98 -8.26 -12.21 -4.27
C CYS A 98 -9.13 -13.47 -4.29
N PRO A 99 -10.38 -13.39 -3.82
CA PRO A 99 -11.24 -14.58 -3.76
C PRO A 99 -11.81 -15.00 -5.13
N CYS A 100 -11.83 -14.10 -6.13
CA CYS A 100 -12.47 -14.39 -7.42
C CYS A 100 -11.56 -15.14 -8.40
N ASP A 101 -10.27 -14.80 -8.45
CA ASP A 101 -9.30 -15.36 -9.40
C ASP A 101 -8.12 -16.07 -8.71
N ASN A 102 -8.08 -16.06 -7.37
CA ASN A 102 -6.95 -16.54 -6.56
C ASN A 102 -5.63 -15.80 -6.84
N SER A 103 -5.67 -14.60 -7.42
CA SER A 103 -4.48 -13.76 -7.54
C SER A 103 -3.95 -13.40 -6.15
N GLU A 104 -2.63 -13.44 -6.01
CA GLU A 104 -1.94 -13.13 -4.77
C GLU A 104 -1.09 -11.86 -4.94
N TYR A 105 -1.01 -11.04 -3.90
CA TYR A 105 -0.25 -9.79 -3.88
C TYR A 105 0.57 -9.69 -2.60
N SER A 106 1.77 -9.15 -2.69
CA SER A 106 2.65 -8.98 -1.53
C SER A 106 2.13 -7.89 -0.59
N ILE A 107 2.05 -8.18 0.71
CA ILE A 107 1.70 -7.18 1.74
C ILE A 107 2.84 -6.17 2.01
N ILE A 108 4.02 -6.41 1.46
CA ILE A 108 5.20 -5.56 1.67
C ILE A 108 5.22 -4.38 0.70
N ASP A 109 4.81 -4.61 -0.55
CA ASP A 109 4.94 -3.66 -1.66
C ASP A 109 3.78 -3.69 -2.66
N GLY A 110 2.75 -4.51 -2.43
CA GLY A 110 1.60 -4.64 -3.32
C GLY A 110 1.87 -5.40 -4.62
N SER A 111 3.08 -5.93 -4.82
CA SER A 111 3.46 -6.55 -6.09
C SER A 111 2.68 -7.85 -6.35
N PRO A 112 2.22 -8.10 -7.60
CA PRO A 112 1.54 -9.34 -7.95
C PRO A 112 2.49 -10.53 -7.83
N GLN A 113 2.03 -11.57 -7.13
CA GLN A 113 2.76 -12.82 -6.91
C GLN A 113 2.28 -13.93 -7.87
N THR A 114 1.15 -13.71 -8.56
CA THR A 114 0.59 -14.65 -9.53
C THR A 114 1.14 -14.37 -10.94
N LYS A 115 1.69 -15.41 -11.58
CA LYS A 115 2.30 -15.31 -12.92
C LYS A 115 1.31 -14.75 -13.94
N GLY A 116 1.74 -13.72 -14.67
CA GLY A 116 0.94 -13.08 -15.72
C GLY A 116 0.10 -11.90 -15.25
N ASN A 117 -0.07 -11.72 -13.92
CA ASN A 117 -0.73 -10.54 -13.38
C ASN A 117 0.25 -9.35 -13.36
N LYS A 118 -0.23 -8.18 -13.80
CA LYS A 118 0.55 -6.93 -13.92
C LYS A 118 -0.03 -5.79 -13.07
N HIS A 119 -1.16 -6.02 -12.42
CA HIS A 119 -1.84 -5.03 -11.59
C HIS A 119 -1.30 -5.15 -10.17
N PHE A 120 -0.93 -4.03 -9.55
CA PHE A 120 -0.47 -4.01 -8.17
C PHE A 120 -1.66 -3.78 -7.24
N ALA A 121 -1.58 -4.26 -6.00
CA ALA A 121 -2.51 -3.84 -4.96
C ALA A 121 -2.39 -2.33 -4.75
N ARG A 122 -3.52 -1.62 -4.76
CA ARG A 122 -3.55 -0.17 -4.50
C ARG A 122 -3.06 0.10 -3.09
N GLU A 123 -1.91 0.75 -2.98
CA GLU A 123 -1.33 1.18 -1.72
C GLU A 123 -1.94 2.53 -1.29
N TYR A 124 -2.04 2.76 0.02
CA TYR A 124 -2.36 4.05 0.62
C TYR A 124 -1.17 4.59 1.41
N ARG A 125 -1.07 5.92 1.48
CA ARG A 125 -0.09 6.58 2.34
C ARG A 125 -0.52 6.42 3.79
N VAL A 126 0.39 5.99 4.64
CA VAL A 126 0.22 5.99 6.10
C VAL A 126 1.02 7.15 6.68
N ASN A 127 0.38 7.98 7.49
CA ASN A 127 1.02 9.07 8.24
C ASN A 127 0.90 8.74 9.73
N VAL A 128 2.02 8.74 10.46
CA VAL A 128 1.99 8.60 11.92
C VAL A 128 1.73 9.98 12.51
N LEU A 129 0.55 10.19 13.09
CA LEU A 129 0.19 11.48 13.69
C LEU A 129 0.84 11.64 15.08
N ASN A 130 0.83 10.56 15.86
CA ASN A 130 1.45 10.45 17.19
C ASN A 130 1.63 8.97 17.56
N SER A 131 2.03 8.67 18.81
CA SER A 131 2.28 7.31 19.29
C SER A 131 1.05 6.37 19.27
N SER A 132 -0.16 6.92 19.16
CA SER A 132 -1.41 6.18 19.26
C SER A 132 -2.34 6.36 18.06
N ALA A 133 -1.93 7.14 17.05
CA ALA A 133 -2.81 7.47 15.92
C ALA A 133 -2.08 7.44 14.58
N LEU A 134 -2.69 6.76 13.62
CA LEU A 134 -2.30 6.78 12.22
C LEU A 134 -3.36 7.53 11.41
N ASN A 135 -2.95 8.16 10.32
CA ASN A 135 -3.85 8.71 9.31
C ASN A 135 -3.53 8.07 7.96
N ILE A 136 -4.55 7.55 7.30
CA ILE A 136 -4.43 6.87 6.01
C ILE A 136 -5.03 7.76 4.94
N THR A 137 -4.27 8.02 3.88
CA THR A 137 -4.67 8.86 2.75
C THR A 137 -4.32 8.24 1.41
N ASN A 138 -4.90 8.78 0.33
CA ASN A 138 -4.36 8.57 -1.02
C ASN A 138 -2.91 9.13 -1.13
N PHE A 139 -2.17 8.70 -2.16
CA PHE A 139 -0.82 9.21 -2.49
C PHE A 139 -0.84 10.59 -3.14
#